data_AF-A0A2S0KH10-F1
#
_entry.id   AF-A0A2S0KH10-F1
#
_cell.length_a   1.000
_cell.length_b   1.000
_cell.length_c   1.000
_cell.angle_alpha   90.00
_cell.angle_beta   90.00
_cell.angle_gamma   90.00
#
_symmetry.space_group_name_H-M   'P 1'
#
loop_
_entity.id
_entity.type
_entity.pdbx_description
1 polymer ?
#
loop_
_entity_poly.entity_id
_entity_poly.type
_entity_poly.pdbx_seq_one_letter_code
_entity_poly.pdbx_strand_id
1 'polypeptide(L)' 'MCDDLERLRRWAGSGGMVRILGDAGGRLSVGLLTCDGGEEMERIVTADPEVRRWCTEHAET' A
#
# COMPACT_ATOMS: atom_id res chain seq x y z
N MET A 1 5.06 -15.41 1.78
CA MET A 1 5.02 -14.05 1.22
C MET A 1 3.62 -13.86 0.69
N CYS A 2 2.91 -12.84 1.16
CA CYS A 2 1.53 -12.56 0.77
C CYS A 2 1.50 -11.82 -0.59
N ASP A 3 0.55 -12.15 -1.46
CA ASP A 3 0.38 -11.55 -2.81
C ASP A 3 0.30 -10.01 -2.73
N ASP A 4 -0.39 -9.50 -1.70
CA ASP A 4 -0.54 -8.06 -1.45
C ASP A 4 0.82 -7.36 -1.26
N LEU A 5 1.74 -7.96 -0.51
CA LEU A 5 3.06 -7.35 -0.24
C LEU A 5 3.92 -7.30 -1.51
N GLU A 6 3.86 -8.34 -2.33
CA GLU A 6 4.59 -8.40 -3.60
C GLU A 6 4.07 -7.35 -4.58
N ARG A 7 2.74 -7.13 -4.63
CA ARG A 7 2.12 -6.05 -5.41
C ARG A 7 2.60 -4.67 -4.96
N LEU A 8 2.59 -4.39 -3.65
CA LEU A 8 3.05 -3.12 -3.11
C LEU A 8 4.52 -2.84 -3.45
N ARG A 9 5.40 -3.83 -3.27
CA ARG A 9 6.83 -3.72 -3.59
C ARG A 9 7.06 -3.50 -5.08
N ARG A 10 6.32 -4.22 -5.93
CA ARG A 10 6.40 -4.05 -7.38
C ARG A 10 5.91 -2.67 -7.83
N TRP A 11 4.85 -2.16 -7.20
CA TRP A 11 4.31 -0.82 -7.46
C TRP A 11 5.35 0.26 -7.10
N ALA A 12 5.88 0.21 -5.88
CA ALA A 12 6.94 1.12 -5.44
C ALA A 12 8.19 1.03 -6.33
N GLY A 13 8.58 -0.17 -6.74
CA GLY A 13 9.69 -0.39 -7.68
C GLY A 13 9.43 0.14 -9.09
N SER A 14 8.17 0.36 -9.47
CA SER A 14 7.80 0.97 -10.76
C SER A 14 7.72 2.51 -10.68
N GLY A 15 7.99 3.09 -9.51
CA GLY A 15 7.85 4.53 -9.26
C GLY A 15 6.43 4.95 -8.85
N GLY A 16 5.54 4.00 -8.58
CA GLY A 16 4.22 4.31 -8.04
C GLY A 16 4.29 4.59 -6.53
N MET A 17 3.47 5.52 -6.06
CA MET A 17 3.41 5.85 -4.63
C MET A 17 2.44 4.92 -3.90
N VAL A 18 2.69 4.73 -2.60
CA VAL A 18 1.81 3.98 -1.72
C VAL A 18 1.37 4.87 -0.58
N ARG A 19 0.06 4.86 -0.26
CA ARG A 19 -0.51 5.64 0.83
C ARG A 19 -1.42 4.81 1.71
N ILE A 20 -1.36 5.01 3.02
CA ILE A 20 -2.31 4.40 3.93
C ILE A 20 -3.60 5.23 3.91
N LEU A 21 -4.71 4.62 3.49
CA LEU A 21 -6.02 5.27 3.44
C LEU A 21 -6.79 5.09 4.76
N GLY A 22 -6.51 4.02 5.49
CA GLY A 22 -7.11 3.77 6.79
C GLY A 22 -6.71 2.43 7.37
N ASP A 23 -6.65 2.37 8.70
CA ASP A 23 -6.50 1.14 9.49
C ASP A 23 -7.75 1.02 10.37
N ALA A 24 -8.69 0.16 9.99
CA ALA A 24 -9.95 0.02 10.71
C ALA A 24 -10.35 -1.46 10.84
N GLY A 25 -10.70 -1.87 12.06
CA GLY A 25 -11.16 -3.24 12.33
C GLY A 25 -10.11 -4.32 12.05
N GLY A 26 -8.82 -3.99 12.19
CA GLY A 26 -7.71 -4.90 11.90
C GLY A 26 -7.45 -5.12 10.41
N ARG A 27 -8.07 -4.32 9.54
CA ARG A 27 -7.79 -4.30 8.10
C ARG A 27 -7.15 -2.96 7.74
N LEU A 28 -6.01 -3.05 7.09
CA LEU A 28 -5.30 -1.94 6.50
C LEU A 28 -5.79 -1.75 5.06
N SER A 29 -6.21 -0.52 4.76
CA SER A 29 -6.55 -0.06 3.41
C SER A 29 -5.40 0.79 2.90
N VAL A 30 -4.85 0.38 1.77
CA VAL A 30 -3.69 0.99 1.14
C VAL A 30 -4.06 1.39 -0.28
N GLY A 31 -3.82 2.64 -0.62
CA GLY A 31 -3.94 3.17 -1.97
C GLY A 31 -2.61 3.05 -2.70
N LEU A 32 -2.67 2.58 -3.93
CA LEU A 32 -1.61 2.64 -4.92
C LEU A 32 -1.88 3.84 -5.81
N LEU A 33 -1.03 4.86 -5.70
CA LEU A 33 -1.17 6.11 -6.43
C LEU A 33 -0.20 6.14 -7.60
N THR A 34 -0.55 6.90 -8.64
CA THR A 34 0.36 7.19 -9.75
C THR A 34 1.67 7.80 -9.26
N CYS A 35 2.69 7.80 -10.12
CA CYS A 35 4.01 8.42 -9.83
C CYS A 35 3.92 9.93 -9.52
N ASP A 36 2.82 10.60 -9.89
CA ASP A 36 2.55 12.00 -9.55
C ASP A 36 1.80 12.16 -8.21
N GLY A 37 1.36 11.06 -7.60
CA GLY A 37 0.69 11.05 -6.29
C GLY A 37 -0.73 11.62 -6.30
N GLY A 38 -1.22 12.03 -7.48
CA GLY A 38 -2.51 12.70 -7.62
C GLY A 38 -3.72 11.77 -7.78
N GLU A 39 -3.54 10.54 -8.27
CA GLU A 39 -4.66 9.65 -8.59
C GLU A 39 -4.45 8.24 -8.02
N GLU A 40 -5.46 7.74 -7.28
CA GLU A 40 -5.52 6.36 -6.80
C GLU A 40 -5.83 5.43 -7.98
N MET A 41 -4.87 4.59 -8.35
CA MET A 41 -5.00 3.61 -9.42
C MET A 41 -5.62 2.31 -8.90
N GLU A 42 -5.19 1.87 -7.72
CA GLU A 42 -5.64 0.62 -7.12
C GLU A 42 -5.70 0.74 -5.60
N ARG A 43 -6.59 -0.02 -4.99
CA ARG A 43 -6.73 -0.11 -3.54
C ARG A 43 -6.59 -1.54 -3.08
N ILE A 44 -5.71 -1.76 -2.12
CA ILE A 44 -5.49 -3.05 -1.46
C ILE A 44 -6.06 -2.97 -0.06
N VAL A 45 -6.87 -3.96 0.32
CA VAL A 45 -7.41 -4.09 1.68
C VAL A 45 -6.96 -5.42 2.24
N THR A 46 -6.12 -5.39 3.27
CA THR A 46 -5.51 -6.59 3.82
C THR A 46 -5.41 -6.53 5.35
N ALA A 47 -5.50 -7.67 6.01
CA ALA A 47 -5.26 -7.79 7.46
C ALA A 47 -3.84 -8.27 7.76
N ASP A 48 -2.98 -8.34 6.74
CA ASP A 48 -1.68 -8.96 6.84
C ASP A 48 -0.68 -8.05 7.60
N PRO A 49 -0.11 -8.51 8.72
CA PRO A 49 0.78 -7.69 9.53
C PRO A 49 2.10 -7.37 8.81
N GLU A 50 2.52 -8.19 7.84
CA GLU A 50 3.71 -7.91 7.02
C GLU A 50 3.50 -6.71 6.10
N VAL A 51 2.32 -6.62 5.48
CA VAL A 51 1.92 -5.47 4.65
C VAL A 51 1.87 -4.20 5.49
N ARG A 52 1.28 -4.27 6.69
CA ARG A 52 1.24 -3.13 7.62
C ARG A 52 2.63 -2.62 7.96
N ARG A 53 3.55 -3.52 8.32
CA ARG A 53 4.93 -3.14 8.64
C ARG A 53 5.62 -2.48 7.46
N TRP A 54 5.45 -3.03 6.25
CA TRP A 54 6.06 -2.46 5.06
C TRP A 54 5.48 -1.06 4.73
N CYS A 55 4.17 -0.89 4.81
CA CYS A 55 3.51 0.40 4.59
C CYS A 55 3.93 1.45 5.63
N THR A 56 4.10 1.10 6.91
CA THR A 56 4.60 2.07 7.90
C THR A 56 5.99 2.62 7.55
N GLU A 57 6.83 1.82 6.89
CA GLU A 57 8.20 2.20 6.53
C GLU A 57 8.30 2.91 5.16
N HIS A 58 7.36 2.64 4.23
CA HIS A 58 7.46 3.07 2.82
C HIS A 58 6.27 3.88 2.31
N ALA A 59 5.11 3.82 2.96
CA ALA A 59 3.93 4.54 2.53
C ALA A 59 3.96 5.97 3.08
N GLU A 60 3.51 6.92 2.28
CA GLU A 60 3.26 8.26 2.75
C GLU A 60 2.03 8.24 3.67
N THR A 61 2.12 8.88 4.84
CA THR A 61 1.04 8.91 5.84
C THR A 61 -0.06 9.90 5.48
#